data_AF-A0A1B3JES9-F1
#
_entry.id   AF-A0A1B3JES9-F1
#
_cell.length_a   1.000
_cell.length_b   1.000
_cell.length_c   1.000
_cell.angle_alpha   90.00
_cell.angle_beta   90.00
_cell.angle_gamma   90.00
#
_symmetry.space_group_name_H-M   'P 1'
#
loop_
_entity.id
_entity.type
_entity.pdbx_description
1 polymer ?
#
loop_
_entity_poly.entity_id
_entity_poly.type
_entity_poly.pdbx_seq_one_letter_code
_entity_poly.pdbx_strand_id
1 'polypeptide(L)'
;MIICPEQSRYGGDGSGLKSISGGDPVTIDPKNKKAFKAIIPAIILIVNNEPTRFTERAGGIERRRVIFAFDKAVPKDKRDPYLIDKLAQEVGGIVHKLLNTFPDPMTAKKALDKQMSSQEALRFKVKADHITAFCGYFYTTEQADGLFIGNARMFNKERTHLYPAYLAFVDANNIKGELNLNNFSEALRQGLDQYKNPFDYQSRRTNQGIRTNVKFKNLDEFFEHFIKRN
;
A
#
# COMPACT_ATOMS: atom_id res chain seq x y z
N MET A 1 14.98 10.93 14.55
CA MET A 1 13.65 10.90 13.90
C MET A 1 13.68 11.84 12.71
N ILE A 2 13.06 11.46 11.59
CA ILE A 2 12.91 12.29 10.39
C ILE A 2 11.42 12.51 10.19
N ILE A 3 10.98 13.76 10.05
CA ILE A 3 9.58 14.11 9.81
C ILE A 3 9.46 14.63 8.38
N CYS A 4 8.57 14.04 7.60
CA CYS A 4 8.27 14.40 6.22
C CYS A 4 6.82 14.88 6.13
N PRO A 5 6.56 16.19 6.36
CA PRO A 5 5.22 16.74 6.20
C PRO A 5 4.83 16.84 4.72
N GLU A 6 3.54 16.68 4.43
CA GLU A 6 2.89 16.99 3.14
C GLU A 6 3.49 16.29 1.91
N GLN A 7 3.93 15.05 2.07
CA GLN A 7 4.44 14.20 0.99
C GLN A 7 3.30 13.52 0.23
N SER A 8 2.53 14.26 -0.57
CA SER A 8 1.39 13.71 -1.32
C SER A 8 1.77 12.60 -2.30
N ARG A 9 3.00 12.65 -2.85
CA ARG A 9 3.55 11.63 -3.75
C ARG A 9 5.03 11.41 -3.48
N TYR A 10 5.43 10.16 -3.30
CA TYR A 10 6.83 9.78 -3.31
C TYR A 10 7.19 9.21 -4.69
N GLY A 11 7.94 9.99 -5.47
CA GLY A 11 8.47 9.56 -6.75
C GLY A 11 9.75 8.74 -6.58
N GLY A 12 9.83 7.59 -7.24
CA GLY A 12 11.02 6.73 -7.26
C GLY A 12 10.81 5.37 -6.59
N ASP A 13 11.91 4.63 -6.43
CA ASP A 13 11.93 3.27 -5.89
C ASP A 13 11.92 3.22 -4.34
N GLY A 14 11.92 4.39 -3.71
CA GLY A 14 11.99 4.52 -2.25
C GLY A 14 13.31 4.03 -1.66
N SER A 15 14.38 3.93 -2.45
CA SER A 15 15.71 3.45 -2.02
C SER A 15 16.20 4.12 -0.74
N GLY A 16 16.16 5.47 -0.67
CA GLY A 16 16.53 6.19 0.54
C GLY A 16 15.71 5.79 1.78
N LEU A 17 14.38 5.69 1.64
CA LEU A 17 13.51 5.22 2.72
C LEU A 17 13.82 3.78 3.13
N LYS A 18 14.05 2.89 2.15
CA LYS A 18 14.41 1.48 2.37
C LYS A 18 15.73 1.35 3.10
N SER A 19 16.75 2.12 2.71
CA SER A 19 18.06 2.10 3.35
C SER A 19 17.99 2.61 4.79
N ILE A 20 17.33 3.75 5.02
CA ILE A 20 17.18 4.30 6.39
C ILE A 20 16.42 3.32 7.30
N SER A 21 15.28 2.80 6.83
CA SER A 21 14.47 1.85 7.61
C SER A 21 15.09 0.46 7.73
N GLY A 22 16.01 0.10 6.83
CA GLY A 22 16.76 -1.17 6.82
C GLY A 22 18.08 -1.11 7.59
N GLY A 23 18.59 0.08 7.91
CA GLY A 23 19.90 0.26 8.55
C GLY A 23 21.08 0.26 7.56
N ASP A 24 20.82 0.43 6.26
CA ASP A 24 21.86 0.49 5.23
C ASP A 24 22.48 1.89 5.12
N PRO A 25 23.76 2.00 4.72
CA PRO A 25 24.38 3.30 4.46
C PRO A 25 23.67 4.06 3.34
N VAL A 26 23.36 5.34 3.58
CA VAL A 26 22.85 6.27 2.57
C VAL A 26 23.94 7.24 2.14
N THR A 27 23.89 7.67 0.88
CA THR A 27 24.75 8.73 0.37
C THR A 27 24.19 10.07 0.83
N ILE A 28 25.00 10.84 1.54
CA ILE A 28 24.70 12.19 1.99
C ILE A 28 25.55 13.14 1.15
N ASP A 29 24.88 14.07 0.46
CA ASP A 29 25.53 15.07 -0.40
C ASP A 29 25.19 16.47 0.13
N PRO A 30 25.88 16.97 1.17
CA PRO A 30 25.63 18.29 1.69
C PRO A 30 26.14 19.34 0.71
N LYS A 31 25.35 20.38 0.51
CA LYS A 31 25.72 21.50 -0.36
C LYS A 31 27.11 22.06 -0.01
N ASN A 32 27.95 22.20 -1.04
CA ASN A 32 29.33 22.71 -0.94
C ASN A 32 30.27 21.87 -0.05
N LYS A 33 29.96 20.60 0.19
CA LYS A 33 30.84 19.65 0.90
C LYS A 33 31.03 18.39 0.06
N LYS A 34 32.06 17.61 0.36
CA LYS A 34 32.22 16.29 -0.27
C LYS A 34 31.12 15.36 0.20
N ALA A 35 30.50 14.65 -0.73
CA ALA A 35 29.55 13.59 -0.42
C ALA A 35 30.24 12.49 0.40
N PHE A 36 29.48 11.89 1.32
CA PHE A 36 29.94 10.78 2.15
C PHE A 36 28.79 9.79 2.39
N LYS A 37 29.13 8.59 2.88
CA LYS A 37 28.13 7.58 3.26
C LYS A 37 28.01 7.48 4.77
N ALA A 38 26.78 7.37 5.27
CA ALA A 38 26.53 7.14 6.70
C ALA A 38 25.26 6.30 6.90
N ILE A 39 25.22 5.53 7.99
CA ILE A 39 24.00 4.88 8.47
C ILE A 39 23.22 5.92 9.28
N ILE A 40 21.94 6.12 8.96
CA ILE A 40 21.06 7.04 9.67
C ILE A 40 20.05 6.24 10.49
N PRO A 41 20.29 6.03 11.81
CA PRO A 41 19.35 5.31 12.67
C PRO A 41 18.16 6.22 13.00
N ALA A 42 17.13 6.19 12.15
CA ALA A 42 15.97 7.06 12.31
C ALA A 42 14.64 6.35 11.99
N ILE A 43 13.63 6.68 12.79
CA ILE A 43 12.22 6.48 12.42
C ILE A 43 11.82 7.62 11.48
N ILE A 44 11.14 7.26 10.39
CA ILE A 44 10.58 8.20 9.42
C ILE A 44 9.09 8.34 9.69
N LEU A 45 8.65 9.57 9.97
CA LEU A 45 7.25 9.91 10.15
C LEU A 45 6.77 10.72 8.94
N ILE A 46 5.83 10.16 8.17
CA ILE A 46 5.20 10.84 7.04
C ILE A 46 3.82 11.31 7.50
N VAL A 47 3.58 12.62 7.47
CA VAL A 47 2.31 13.22 7.93
C VAL A 47 1.65 13.93 6.76
N ASN A 48 0.52 13.39 6.31
CA ASN A 48 -0.19 13.86 5.12
C ASN A 48 -1.69 13.96 5.34
N ASN A 49 -2.34 14.87 4.62
CA ASN A 49 -3.80 14.95 4.53
C ASN A 49 -4.38 13.91 3.56
N GLU A 50 -3.58 13.48 2.57
CA GLU A 50 -3.95 12.47 1.59
C GLU A 50 -3.04 11.25 1.67
N PRO A 51 -3.53 10.03 1.35
CA PRO A 51 -2.72 8.82 1.35
C PRO A 51 -1.46 8.96 0.46
N THR A 52 -0.28 8.69 1.02
CA THR A 52 0.99 8.76 0.28
C THR A 52 1.00 7.73 -0.86
N ARG A 53 1.17 8.21 -2.09
CA ARG A 53 1.33 7.34 -3.27
C ARG A 53 2.79 6.96 -3.46
N PHE A 54 3.05 5.66 -3.61
CA PHE A 54 4.36 5.10 -3.93
C PHE A 54 4.31 4.41 -5.29
N THR A 55 5.32 4.64 -6.12
CA THR A 55 5.43 4.02 -7.45
C THR A 55 6.12 2.65 -7.42
N GLU A 56 6.70 2.26 -6.29
CA GLU A 56 7.41 0.99 -6.15
C GLU A 56 6.45 -0.21 -6.06
N ARG A 57 6.75 -1.28 -6.82
CA ARG A 57 5.87 -2.45 -6.97
C ARG A 57 6.44 -3.77 -6.44
N ALA A 58 7.64 -3.76 -5.86
CA ALA A 58 8.25 -4.96 -5.27
C ALA A 58 7.86 -5.17 -3.79
N GLY A 59 6.94 -4.36 -3.25
CA GLY A 59 6.46 -4.47 -1.87
C GLY A 59 7.50 -4.09 -0.81
N GLY A 60 8.65 -3.54 -1.21
CA GLY A 60 9.74 -3.21 -0.30
C GLY A 60 9.37 -2.06 0.64
N ILE A 61 8.59 -1.08 0.17
CA ILE A 61 8.06 -0.02 1.03
C ILE A 61 6.87 -0.53 1.86
N GLU A 62 6.01 -1.36 1.27
CA GLU A 62 4.78 -1.82 1.92
C GLU A 62 5.04 -2.55 3.23
N ARG A 63 6.03 -3.44 3.25
CA ARG A 63 6.41 -4.22 4.44
C ARG A 63 7.17 -3.44 5.51
N ARG A 64 7.42 -2.15 5.30
CA ARG A 64 8.20 -1.26 6.18
C ARG A 64 7.42 -0.04 6.66
N ARG A 65 6.15 0.08 6.27
CA ARG A 65 5.29 1.21 6.65
C ARG A 65 4.12 0.74 7.51
N VAL A 66 3.79 1.52 8.53
CA VAL A 66 2.60 1.32 9.35
C VAL A 66 1.72 2.56 9.17
N ILE A 67 0.46 2.36 8.83
CA ILE A 67 -0.48 3.46 8.56
C ILE A 67 -1.39 3.62 9.77
N PHE A 68 -1.47 4.84 10.27
CA PHE A 68 -2.46 5.27 11.27
C PHE A 68 -3.28 6.41 10.67
N ALA A 69 -4.59 6.24 10.66
CA ALA A 69 -5.55 7.20 10.15
C ALA A 69 -6.12 8.03 11.29
N PHE A 70 -6.05 9.35 11.13
CA PHE A 70 -6.67 10.32 12.03
C PHE A 70 -7.79 11.04 11.28
N ASP A 71 -8.86 10.30 10.93
CA ASP A 71 -9.97 10.78 10.10
C ASP A 71 -11.14 11.38 10.91
N LYS A 72 -11.02 11.42 12.24
CA LYS A 72 -12.02 11.99 13.15
C LYS A 72 -11.63 13.42 13.54
N ALA A 73 -12.31 14.40 12.96
CA ALA A 73 -12.13 15.80 13.31
C ALA A 73 -12.64 16.09 14.74
N VAL A 74 -11.81 16.77 15.54
CA VAL A 74 -12.21 17.21 16.88
C VAL A 74 -13.17 18.43 16.76
N PRO A 75 -14.39 18.35 17.31
CA PRO A 75 -15.33 19.48 17.34
C PRO A 75 -14.73 20.73 17.97
N LYS A 76 -15.10 21.93 17.49
CA LYS A 76 -14.47 23.19 17.94
C LYS A 76 -14.59 23.41 19.45
N ASP A 77 -15.75 23.08 20.01
CA ASP A 77 -16.09 23.16 21.44
C ASP A 77 -15.28 22.18 22.32
N LYS A 78 -14.74 21.11 21.72
CA LYS A 78 -13.92 20.10 22.41
C LYS A 78 -12.41 20.30 22.23
N ARG A 79 -12.00 21.34 21.51
CA ARG A 79 -10.57 21.64 21.30
C ARG A 79 -10.04 22.35 22.53
N ASP A 80 -9.05 21.73 23.15
CA ASP A 80 -8.32 22.34 24.26
C ASP A 80 -7.20 23.24 23.69
N PRO A 81 -7.25 24.57 23.90
CA PRO A 81 -6.22 25.48 23.41
C PRO A 81 -4.86 25.26 24.10
N TYR A 82 -4.85 24.62 25.27
CA TYR A 82 -3.63 24.33 26.06
C TYR A 82 -3.19 22.87 25.94
N LEU A 83 -3.69 22.13 24.93
CA LEU A 83 -3.41 20.70 24.77
C LEU A 83 -1.91 20.40 24.76
N ILE A 84 -1.12 21.21 24.05
CA ILE A 84 0.33 20.98 23.93
C ILE A 84 1.03 21.16 25.28
N ASP A 85 0.69 22.18 26.04
CA ASP A 85 1.28 22.44 27.37
C ASP A 85 0.92 21.31 28.35
N LYS A 86 -0.33 20.85 28.32
CA LYS A 86 -0.78 19.71 29.13
C LYS A 86 -0.07 18.42 28.74
N LEU A 87 0.07 18.14 27.44
CA LEU A 87 0.81 16.98 26.96
C LEU A 87 2.29 17.05 27.36
N ALA A 88 2.91 18.23 27.33
CA ALA A 88 4.30 18.44 27.74
C ALA A 88 4.51 18.10 29.22
N GLN A 89 3.57 18.46 30.10
CA GLN A 89 3.59 18.11 31.52
C GLN A 89 3.43 16.60 31.75
N GLU A 90 2.71 15.91 30.87
CA GLU A 90 2.41 14.47 30.98
C GLU A 90 3.40 13.56 30.24
N VAL A 91 4.44 14.10 29.59
CA VAL A 91 5.40 13.30 28.79
C VAL A 91 5.98 12.14 29.61
N GLY A 92 6.38 12.40 30.86
CA GLY A 92 6.91 11.37 31.75
C GLY A 92 5.91 10.24 32.02
N GLY A 93 4.64 10.60 32.25
CA GLY A 93 3.55 9.64 32.45
C GLY A 93 3.23 8.82 31.20
N ILE A 94 3.26 9.45 30.02
CA ILE A 94 3.07 8.77 28.73
C ILE A 94 4.19 7.75 28.50
N VAL A 95 5.45 8.14 28.70
CA VAL A 95 6.61 7.24 28.56
C VAL A 95 6.51 6.08 29.55
N HIS A 96 6.19 6.36 30.82
CA HIS A 96 6.03 5.32 31.84
C HIS A 96 4.92 4.33 31.47
N LYS A 97 3.77 4.83 31.01
CA LYS A 97 2.66 3.99 30.52
C LYS A 97 3.08 3.11 29.34
N LEU A 98 3.85 3.64 28.39
CA LEU A 98 4.35 2.88 27.24
C LEU A 98 5.28 1.74 27.68
N LEU A 99 6.23 2.02 28.59
CA LEU A 99 7.16 1.02 29.11
C LEU A 99 6.43 -0.10 29.89
N ASN A 100 5.42 0.26 30.68
CA ASN A 100 4.61 -0.73 31.42
C ASN A 100 3.67 -1.52 30.51
N THR A 101 3.16 -0.91 29.43
CA THR A 101 2.27 -1.59 28.47
C THR A 101 3.06 -2.57 27.60
N PHE A 102 4.31 -2.23 27.28
CA PHE A 102 5.20 -3.03 26.42
C PHE A 102 6.53 -3.33 27.12
N PRO A 103 6.52 -4.15 28.20
CA PRO A 103 7.75 -4.53 28.88
C PRO A 103 8.66 -5.37 27.98
N ASP A 104 8.07 -6.11 27.04
CA ASP A 104 8.76 -6.77 25.94
C ASP A 104 8.58 -5.97 24.63
N PRO A 105 9.67 -5.43 24.03
CA PRO A 105 9.61 -4.71 22.76
C PRO A 105 9.01 -5.52 21.61
N MET A 106 9.11 -6.85 21.64
CA MET A 106 8.53 -7.70 20.60
C MET A 106 7.01 -7.70 20.63
N THR A 107 6.40 -7.42 21.78
CA THR A 107 4.95 -7.23 21.89
C THR A 107 4.50 -5.95 21.18
N ALA A 108 5.24 -4.85 21.32
CA ALA A 108 4.99 -3.61 20.58
C ALA A 108 5.16 -3.82 19.06
N LYS A 109 6.22 -4.55 18.65
CA LYS A 109 6.44 -4.90 17.24
C LYS A 109 5.27 -5.71 16.66
N LYS A 110 4.78 -6.72 17.37
CA LYS A 110 3.61 -7.51 16.95
C LYS A 110 2.36 -6.65 16.77
N ALA A 111 2.15 -5.65 17.63
CA ALA A 111 1.04 -4.72 17.49
C ALA A 111 1.16 -3.86 16.21
N LEU A 112 2.38 -3.40 15.88
CA LEU A 112 2.66 -2.70 14.63
C LEU A 112 2.47 -3.60 13.40
N ASP A 113 2.93 -4.85 13.44
CA ASP A 113 2.73 -5.84 12.36
C ASP A 113 1.23 -6.11 12.13
N LYS A 114 0.43 -6.17 13.20
CA LYS A 114 -1.03 -6.28 13.13
C LYS A 114 -1.65 -5.02 12.49
N GLN A 115 -1.19 -3.83 12.86
CA GLN A 115 -1.68 -2.58 12.26
C GLN A 115 -1.34 -2.47 10.77
N MET A 116 -0.14 -2.88 10.37
CA MET A 116 0.33 -2.87 8.97
C MET A 116 -0.58 -3.68 8.03
N SER A 117 -1.20 -4.75 8.56
CA SER A 117 -2.15 -5.63 7.85
C SER A 117 -3.62 -5.42 8.25
N SER A 118 -3.92 -4.30 8.93
CA SER A 118 -5.28 -3.99 9.39
C SER A 118 -6.20 -3.58 8.25
N GLN A 119 -7.52 -3.66 8.49
CA GLN A 119 -8.53 -3.15 7.57
C GLN A 119 -8.44 -1.63 7.42
N GLU A 120 -8.04 -0.91 8.47
CA GLU A 120 -7.76 0.52 8.42
C GLU A 120 -6.64 0.81 7.42
N ALA A 121 -5.50 0.14 7.55
CA ALA A 121 -4.39 0.30 6.62
C ALA A 121 -4.79 -0.05 5.18
N LEU A 122 -5.53 -1.15 4.97
CA LEU A 122 -6.00 -1.56 3.64
C LEU A 122 -6.87 -0.47 2.98
N ARG A 123 -7.80 0.16 3.71
CA ARG A 123 -8.65 1.23 3.17
C ARG A 123 -7.84 2.40 2.61
N PHE A 124 -6.74 2.78 3.27
CA PHE A 124 -5.87 3.86 2.80
C PHE A 124 -4.99 3.42 1.63
N LYS A 125 -4.54 2.15 1.60
CA LYS A 125 -3.81 1.58 0.45
C LYS A 125 -4.68 1.57 -0.81
N VAL A 126 -5.96 1.19 -0.68
CA VAL A 126 -6.96 1.22 -1.77
C VAL A 126 -7.13 2.63 -2.33
N LYS A 127 -7.19 3.66 -1.48
CA LYS A 127 -7.26 5.06 -1.92
C LYS A 127 -5.98 5.55 -2.62
N ALA A 128 -4.81 5.04 -2.19
CA ALA A 128 -3.52 5.45 -2.72
C ALA A 128 -3.15 4.78 -4.05
N ASP A 129 -3.63 3.55 -4.27
CA ASP A 129 -3.17 2.68 -5.34
C ASP A 129 -4.33 1.96 -6.05
N HIS A 130 -4.54 2.30 -7.32
CA HIS A 130 -5.63 1.75 -8.11
C HIS A 130 -5.49 0.25 -8.39
N ILE A 131 -4.28 -0.32 -8.36
CA ILE A 131 -4.11 -1.78 -8.48
C ILE A 131 -4.60 -2.46 -7.21
N THR A 132 -4.24 -1.94 -6.04
CA THR A 132 -4.79 -2.43 -4.78
C THR A 132 -6.32 -2.33 -4.79
N ALA A 133 -6.90 -1.23 -5.29
CA ALA A 133 -8.36 -1.14 -5.47
C ALA A 133 -8.91 -2.22 -6.41
N PHE A 134 -8.31 -2.40 -7.58
CA PHE A 134 -8.69 -3.41 -8.57
C PHE A 134 -8.61 -4.84 -7.99
N CYS A 135 -7.56 -5.18 -7.25
CA CYS A 135 -7.43 -6.50 -6.60
C CYS A 135 -8.55 -6.78 -5.59
N GLY A 136 -9.26 -5.75 -5.11
CA GLY A 136 -10.40 -5.90 -4.21
C GLY A 136 -11.57 -6.68 -4.80
N TYR A 137 -11.67 -6.77 -6.12
CA TYR A 137 -12.72 -7.52 -6.84
C TYR A 137 -12.40 -9.01 -7.03
N PHE A 138 -11.22 -9.46 -6.58
CA PHE A 138 -10.74 -10.81 -6.85
C PHE A 138 -10.31 -11.55 -5.59
N TYR A 139 -10.32 -12.87 -5.69
CA TYR A 139 -9.75 -13.77 -4.69
C TYR A 139 -8.93 -14.87 -5.37
N THR A 140 -8.06 -15.54 -4.61
CA THR A 140 -7.25 -16.66 -5.09
C THR A 140 -7.84 -18.00 -4.65
N THR A 141 -7.65 -19.02 -5.48
CA THR A 141 -8.02 -20.42 -5.21
C THR A 141 -6.79 -21.33 -5.13
N GLU A 142 -6.98 -22.56 -4.67
CA GLU A 142 -5.89 -23.55 -4.61
C GLU A 142 -5.30 -23.88 -5.99
N GLN A 143 -6.14 -23.94 -7.02
CA GLN A 143 -5.74 -24.34 -8.37
C GLN A 143 -5.64 -23.15 -9.33
N ALA A 144 -4.66 -23.20 -10.25
CA ALA A 144 -4.47 -22.23 -11.33
C ALA A 144 -5.45 -22.44 -12.51
N ASP A 145 -6.75 -22.48 -12.20
CA ASP A 145 -7.86 -22.68 -13.14
C ASP A 145 -8.74 -21.43 -13.32
N GLY A 146 -8.34 -20.29 -12.75
CA GLY A 146 -9.03 -19.02 -12.84
C GLY A 146 -8.76 -18.26 -14.14
N LEU A 147 -8.78 -16.93 -14.03
CA LEU A 147 -8.63 -15.98 -15.12
C LEU A 147 -7.23 -16.05 -15.76
N PHE A 148 -7.16 -15.71 -17.04
CA PHE A 148 -5.89 -15.54 -17.75
C PHE A 148 -5.32 -14.14 -17.49
N ILE A 149 -4.03 -13.95 -17.69
CA ILE A 149 -3.42 -12.60 -17.64
C ILE A 149 -3.86 -11.76 -18.84
N GLY A 150 -3.71 -12.28 -20.06
CA GLY A 150 -4.07 -11.58 -21.31
C GLY A 150 -3.10 -10.49 -21.73
N ASN A 151 -3.51 -9.65 -22.68
CA ASN A 151 -2.76 -8.50 -23.17
C ASN A 151 -3.71 -7.39 -23.68
N ALA A 152 -3.18 -6.20 -23.98
CA ALA A 152 -3.96 -5.02 -24.37
C ALA A 152 -4.79 -5.18 -25.65
N ARG A 153 -4.45 -6.10 -26.54
CA ARG A 153 -5.15 -6.29 -27.82
C ARG A 153 -6.38 -7.20 -27.70
N MET A 154 -6.65 -7.73 -26.51
CA MET A 154 -7.77 -8.63 -26.26
C MET A 154 -9.03 -7.85 -25.88
N PHE A 155 -9.64 -7.19 -26.87
CA PHE A 155 -10.88 -6.43 -26.70
C PHE A 155 -12.06 -7.34 -26.30
N ASN A 156 -12.94 -6.85 -25.43
CA ASN A 156 -14.14 -7.56 -24.95
C ASN A 156 -13.83 -8.90 -24.25
N LYS A 157 -12.67 -9.02 -23.61
CA LYS A 157 -12.21 -10.23 -22.89
C LYS A 157 -12.11 -10.05 -21.38
N GLU A 158 -12.72 -9.01 -20.84
CA GLU A 158 -12.71 -8.64 -19.42
C GLU A 158 -13.26 -9.77 -18.52
N ARG A 159 -14.18 -10.61 -19.05
CA ARG A 159 -14.76 -11.76 -18.31
C ARG A 159 -13.75 -12.86 -18.02
N THR A 160 -12.68 -12.93 -18.82
CA THR A 160 -11.80 -14.10 -18.89
C THR A 160 -10.33 -13.75 -18.66
N HIS A 161 -9.98 -12.48 -18.78
CA HIS A 161 -8.60 -12.01 -18.71
C HIS A 161 -8.47 -10.80 -17.77
N LEU A 162 -7.51 -10.88 -16.85
CA LEU A 162 -7.24 -9.89 -15.81
C LEU A 162 -6.77 -8.55 -16.37
N TYR A 163 -5.90 -8.55 -17.38
CA TYR A 163 -5.38 -7.29 -17.92
C TYR A 163 -6.44 -6.52 -18.72
N PRO A 164 -7.25 -7.14 -19.62
CA PRO A 164 -8.43 -6.48 -20.18
C PRO A 164 -9.41 -5.96 -19.11
N ALA A 165 -9.71 -6.74 -18.07
CA ALA A 165 -10.57 -6.29 -16.98
C ALA A 165 -9.98 -5.05 -16.25
N TYR A 166 -8.66 -5.03 -16.06
CA TYR A 166 -7.95 -3.89 -15.48
C TYR A 166 -8.03 -2.64 -16.38
N LEU A 167 -7.86 -2.78 -17.69
CA LEU A 167 -7.99 -1.65 -18.61
C LEU A 167 -9.41 -1.07 -18.59
N ALA A 168 -10.44 -1.91 -18.57
CA ALA A 168 -11.83 -1.45 -18.41
C ALA A 168 -12.07 -0.74 -17.07
N PHE A 169 -11.52 -1.29 -15.97
CA PHE A 169 -11.57 -0.66 -14.65
C PHE A 169 -10.91 0.73 -14.64
N VAL A 170 -9.73 0.87 -15.24
CA VAL A 170 -9.03 2.16 -15.33
C VAL A 170 -9.84 3.18 -16.13
N ASP A 171 -10.35 2.77 -17.30
CA ASP A 171 -11.14 3.62 -18.19
C ASP A 171 -12.41 4.13 -17.49
N ALA A 172 -13.19 3.22 -16.90
CA ALA A 172 -14.43 3.55 -16.19
C ALA A 172 -14.22 4.51 -15.00
N ASN A 173 -13.05 4.45 -14.35
CA ASN A 173 -12.71 5.34 -13.23
C ASN A 173 -11.93 6.60 -13.68
N ASN A 174 -11.74 6.84 -14.98
CA ASN A 174 -10.96 7.96 -15.53
C ASN A 174 -9.54 8.05 -14.94
N ILE A 175 -8.91 6.90 -14.66
CA ILE A 175 -7.59 6.83 -14.04
C ILE A 175 -6.53 7.08 -15.11
N LYS A 176 -5.66 8.07 -14.89
CA LYS A 176 -4.51 8.36 -15.77
C LYS A 176 -3.28 7.58 -15.32
N GLY A 177 -2.52 7.04 -16.27
CA GLY A 177 -1.25 6.37 -15.99
C GLY A 177 -1.42 4.89 -15.67
N GLU A 178 -2.20 4.20 -16.48
CA GLU A 178 -2.38 2.76 -16.43
C GLU A 178 -1.04 2.01 -16.51
N LEU A 179 -0.99 0.86 -15.85
CA LEU A 179 0.19 0.01 -15.91
C LEU A 179 0.24 -0.72 -17.26
N ASN A 180 1.42 -0.74 -17.86
CA ASN A 180 1.72 -1.72 -18.91
C ASN A 180 1.62 -3.15 -18.35
N LEU A 181 1.56 -4.14 -19.24
CA LEU A 181 1.33 -5.54 -18.87
C LEU A 181 2.36 -6.10 -17.86
N ASN A 182 3.64 -5.71 -18.00
CA ASN A 182 4.70 -6.19 -17.12
C ASN A 182 4.51 -5.64 -15.70
N ASN A 183 4.35 -4.32 -15.59
CA ASN A 183 4.12 -3.65 -14.31
C ASN A 183 2.81 -4.08 -13.66
N PHE A 184 1.77 -4.34 -14.47
CA PHE A 184 0.50 -4.89 -13.99
C PHE A 184 0.70 -6.26 -13.37
N SER A 185 1.44 -7.16 -14.03
CA SER A 185 1.62 -8.53 -13.54
C SER A 185 2.36 -8.58 -12.19
N GLU A 186 3.32 -7.68 -11.97
CA GLU A 186 4.00 -7.54 -10.68
C GLU A 186 3.09 -6.93 -9.62
N ALA A 187 2.43 -5.82 -9.95
CA ALA A 187 1.56 -5.11 -9.02
C ALA A 187 0.32 -5.92 -8.62
N LEU A 188 -0.20 -6.78 -9.52
CA LEU A 188 -1.33 -7.66 -9.26
C LEU A 188 -1.03 -8.59 -8.07
N ARG A 189 0.16 -9.22 -8.07
CA ARG A 189 0.58 -10.13 -6.99
C ARG A 189 0.64 -9.39 -5.66
N GLN A 190 1.36 -8.27 -5.64
CA GLN A 190 1.48 -7.43 -4.46
C GLN A 190 0.12 -6.95 -3.94
N GLY A 191 -0.79 -6.56 -4.85
CA GLY A 191 -2.13 -6.09 -4.51
C GLY A 191 -3.01 -7.19 -3.93
N LEU A 192 -2.94 -8.42 -4.47
CA LEU A 192 -3.69 -9.58 -3.95
C LEU A 192 -3.24 -9.97 -2.54
N ASP A 193 -1.94 -9.86 -2.22
CA ASP A 193 -1.40 -10.15 -0.89
C ASP A 193 -1.98 -9.22 0.19
N GLN A 194 -2.43 -8.01 -0.18
CA GLN A 194 -3.05 -7.07 0.76
C GLN A 194 -4.42 -7.54 1.28
N TYR A 195 -5.10 -8.43 0.54
CA TYR A 195 -6.47 -8.86 0.85
C TYR A 195 -6.56 -10.11 1.72
N LYS A 196 -5.44 -10.64 2.22
CA LYS A 196 -5.41 -11.85 3.07
C LYS A 196 -6.18 -13.01 2.44
N ASN A 197 -5.97 -13.21 1.14
CA ASN A 197 -6.57 -14.33 0.45
C ASN A 197 -6.07 -15.66 1.04
N PRO A 198 -6.88 -16.73 1.01
CA PRO A 198 -6.51 -18.01 1.62
C PRO A 198 -5.37 -18.73 0.92
N PHE A 199 -5.10 -18.41 -0.35
CA PHE A 199 -4.04 -19.04 -1.14
C PHE A 199 -3.11 -17.97 -1.73
N ASP A 200 -1.82 -18.28 -1.83
CA ASP A 200 -0.88 -17.40 -2.52
C ASP A 200 -1.19 -17.34 -4.03
N TYR A 201 -0.78 -16.25 -4.69
CA TYR A 201 -0.91 -16.14 -6.14
C TYR A 201 -0.11 -17.23 -6.85
N GLN A 202 -0.75 -17.91 -7.80
CA GLN A 202 -0.14 -18.92 -8.65
C GLN A 202 -0.49 -18.70 -10.11
N SER A 203 0.43 -19.09 -11.01
CA SER A 203 0.18 -19.04 -12.45
C SER A 203 0.93 -20.14 -13.18
N ARG A 204 0.35 -20.62 -14.29
CA ARG A 204 0.96 -21.59 -15.19
C ARG A 204 0.84 -21.17 -16.65
N ARG A 205 1.84 -21.50 -17.45
CA ARG A 205 1.77 -21.33 -18.91
C ARG A 205 0.89 -22.43 -19.50
N THR A 206 0.00 -22.06 -20.41
CA THR A 206 -0.85 -22.95 -21.19
C THR A 206 -0.80 -22.55 -22.67
N ASN A 207 -1.37 -23.37 -23.55
CA ASN A 207 -1.48 -23.07 -24.98
C ASN A 207 -2.30 -21.80 -25.26
N GLN A 208 -3.18 -21.40 -24.34
CA GLN A 208 -4.04 -20.20 -24.46
C GLN A 208 -3.44 -18.97 -23.76
N GLY A 209 -2.28 -19.09 -23.11
CA GLY A 209 -1.62 -18.02 -22.38
C GLY A 209 -1.32 -18.37 -20.93
N ILE A 210 -1.03 -17.36 -20.10
CA ILE A 210 -0.77 -17.53 -18.67
C ILE A 210 -2.09 -17.59 -17.93
N ARG A 211 -2.39 -18.74 -17.32
CA ARG A 211 -3.59 -18.96 -16.49
C ARG A 211 -3.22 -18.81 -15.02
N THR A 212 -4.08 -18.14 -14.25
CA THR A 212 -3.86 -17.85 -12.83
C THR A 212 -4.81 -18.64 -11.94
N ASN A 213 -4.61 -18.59 -10.62
CA ASN A 213 -5.58 -19.04 -9.63
C ASN A 213 -6.53 -17.92 -9.17
N VAL A 214 -6.64 -16.81 -9.92
CA VAL A 214 -7.43 -15.64 -9.53
C VAL A 214 -8.84 -15.74 -10.13
N LYS A 215 -9.86 -15.52 -9.31
CA LYS A 215 -11.29 -15.51 -9.71
C LYS A 215 -11.98 -14.24 -9.21
N PHE A 216 -13.02 -13.80 -9.92
CA PHE A 216 -13.85 -12.68 -9.48
C PHE A 216 -14.60 -13.07 -8.20
N LYS A 217 -14.62 -12.19 -7.19
CA LYS A 217 -15.51 -12.35 -6.03
C LYS A 217 -16.98 -12.31 -6.46
N ASN A 218 -17.29 -11.35 -7.32
CA ASN A 218 -18.60 -11.20 -7.94
C ASN A 218 -18.39 -10.65 -9.37
N LEU A 219 -18.60 -11.52 -10.36
CA LEU A 219 -18.40 -11.15 -11.77
C LEU A 219 -19.45 -10.13 -12.21
N ASP A 220 -20.71 -10.32 -11.84
CA ASP A 220 -21.80 -9.48 -12.32
C ASP A 220 -21.67 -8.06 -11.75
N GLU A 221 -21.36 -7.93 -10.46
CA GLU A 221 -21.08 -6.63 -9.83
C GLU A 221 -19.95 -5.88 -10.55
N PHE A 222 -18.83 -6.54 -10.83
CA PHE A 222 -17.71 -5.90 -11.53
C PHE A 222 -18.14 -5.41 -12.93
N PHE A 223 -18.92 -6.22 -13.64
CA PHE A 223 -19.40 -5.87 -14.97
C PHE A 223 -20.39 -4.72 -14.97
N GLU A 224 -21.28 -4.68 -13.99
CA GLU A 224 -22.25 -3.60 -13.84
C GLU A 224 -21.57 -2.27 -13.51
N HIS A 225 -20.52 -2.29 -12.69
CA HIS A 225 -19.83 -1.07 -12.29
C HIS A 225 -18.87 -0.51 -13.35
N PHE A 226 -18.21 -1.37 -14.14
CA PHE A 226 -17.08 -0.93 -14.97
C PHE A 226 -17.21 -1.20 -16.47
N ILE A 227 -18.20 -1.99 -16.89
CA ILE A 227 -18.27 -2.46 -18.28
C ILE A 227 -19.61 -2.14 -18.94
N LYS A 228 -20.74 -2.27 -18.23
CA LYS A 228 -22.03 -1.79 -18.75
C LYS A 228 -21.95 -0.27 -18.89
N ARG A 229 -21.97 0.22 -20.13
CA ARG A 229 -22.32 1.60 -20.43
C ARG A 229 -23.85 1.72 -20.32
N ASN A 230 -24.33 2.69 -19.53
CA ASN A 230 -25.70 3.17 -19.65
C ASN A 230 -25.95 3.72 -21.06
#